data_AF-A0A840FE58-F1
#
_entry.id   AF-A0A840FE58-F1
#
_cell.length_a   1.000
_cell.length_b   1.000
_cell.length_c   1.000
_cell.angle_alpha   90.00
_cell.angle_beta   90.00
_cell.angle_gamma   90.00
#
_symmetry.space_group_name_H-M   'P 1'
#
loop_
_entity.id
_entity.type
_entity.pdbx_description
1 polymer ?
#
loop_
_entity_poly.entity_id
_entity_poly.type
_entity_poly.pdbx_seq_one_letter_code
_entity_poly.pdbx_strand_id
1 'polypeptide(L)' 'MVAVISTLIFAGAAALALGVIALSVGPQWRRIVRVAMGQAEDRFTPLSTLVQAERRIAVRRWSASAPVPVEIRRMRAAA' A
#
# COMPACT_ATOMS: atom_id res chain seq x y z
N MET A 1 -13.88 -10.62 47.65
CA MET A 1 -12.71 -9.85 47.18
C MET A 1 -11.95 -10.56 46.06
N VAL A 2 -11.42 -11.77 46.30
CA VAL A 2 -10.60 -12.51 45.33
C VAL A 2 -11.30 -12.73 43.99
N ALA A 3 -12.54 -13.22 43.98
CA ALA A 3 -13.29 -13.45 42.74
C ALA A 3 -13.42 -12.19 41.87
N VAL A 4 -13.72 -11.04 42.48
CA VAL A 4 -13.86 -9.75 41.77
C VAL A 4 -12.53 -9.33 41.14
N ILE A 5 -11.43 -9.46 41.88
CA ILE A 5 -10.09 -9.13 41.39
C ILE A 5 -9.72 -10.06 40.22
N SER A 6 -9.95 -11.37 40.36
CA SER A 6 -9.68 -12.33 39.30
C SER A 6 -10.49 -12.03 38.04
N THR A 7 -11.78 -11.73 38.18
CA THR A 7 -12.64 -11.37 37.05
C THR A 7 -12.12 -10.12 36.33
N LEU A 8 -11.74 -9.08 37.07
CA LEU A 8 -11.19 -7.85 36.49
C LEU A 8 -9.88 -8.10 35.73
N ILE A 9 -8.98 -8.90 36.30
CA ILE A 9 -7.70 -9.25 35.67
C ILE A 9 -7.94 -10.02 34.37
N PHE A 10 -8.77 -11.07 34.41
CA PHE A 10 -9.05 -11.88 33.22
C PHE A 10 -9.79 -11.09 32.15
N ALA A 11 -10.77 -10.27 32.52
CA ALA A 11 -11.49 -9.43 31.58
C ALA A 11 -10.57 -8.37 30.94
N GLY A 12 -9.70 -7.73 31.73
CA GLY A 12 -8.73 -6.77 31.24
C GLY A 12 -7.71 -7.41 30.29
N ALA A 13 -7.18 -8.58 30.66
CA ALA A 13 -6.26 -9.34 29.81
C ALA A 13 -6.93 -9.77 28.49
N ALA A 14 -8.17 -10.25 28.55
CA ALA A 14 -8.94 -10.63 27.36
C ALA A 14 -9.20 -9.41 26.44
N ALA A 15 -9.60 -8.28 27.01
CA ALA A 15 -9.83 -7.05 26.24
C ALA A 15 -8.56 -6.55 25.55
N LEU A 16 -7.42 -6.56 26.24
CA LEU A 16 -6.12 -6.19 25.66
C LEU A 16 -5.70 -7.17 24.56
N ALA A 17 -5.82 -8.48 24.78
CA ALA A 17 -5.49 -9.47 23.78
C ALA A 17 -6.33 -9.30 22.52
N LEU A 18 -7.65 -9.14 22.66
CA LEU A 18 -8.54 -8.89 21.54
C LEU A 18 -8.22 -7.57 20.83
N GLY A 19 -7.87 -6.52 21.59
CA GLY A 19 -7.44 -5.24 21.04
C GLY A 19 -6.17 -5.36 20.20
N VAL A 20 -5.15 -6.06 20.69
CA VAL A 20 -3.91 -6.31 19.95
C VAL A 20 -4.15 -7.14 18.69
N ILE A 21 -4.99 -8.18 18.79
CA ILE A 21 -5.39 -8.99 17.64
C ILE A 21 -6.08 -8.10 16.60
N ALA A 22 -7.06 -7.30 17.01
CA ALA A 22 -7.79 -6.42 16.09
C ALA A 22 -6.88 -5.38 15.42
N LEU A 23 -5.95 -4.76 16.18
CA LEU A 23 -5.00 -3.79 15.64
C LEU A 23 -3.99 -4.42 14.68
N SER A 24 -3.61 -5.67 14.93
CA SER A 24 -2.64 -6.39 14.10
C SER A 24 -3.29 -6.97 12.83
N VAL A 25 -4.48 -7.54 12.98
CA VAL A 25 -5.22 -8.24 11.91
C VAL A 25 -6.02 -7.27 11.05
N GLY A 26 -6.61 -6.23 11.64
CA GLY A 26 -7.48 -5.26 10.97
C GLY A 26 -6.88 -4.69 9.68
N PRO A 27 -5.66 -4.14 9.70
CA PRO A 27 -4.99 -3.61 8.50
C PRO A 27 -4.81 -4.65 7.39
N GLN A 28 -4.70 -5.93 7.74
CA GLN A 28 -4.45 -7.04 6.81
C GLN A 28 -5.71 -7.86 6.49
N TRP A 29 -6.89 -7.47 6.97
CA TRP A 29 -8.11 -8.27 6.80
C TRP A 29 -8.45 -8.55 5.34
N ARG A 30 -8.38 -7.53 4.46
CA ARG A 30 -8.61 -7.69 3.00
C ARG A 30 -7.60 -8.62 2.34
N ARG A 31 -6.40 -8.73 2.92
CA ARG A 31 -5.33 -9.62 2.46
C ARG A 31 -5.65 -11.06 2.84
N ILE A 32 -5.97 -11.28 4.12
CA ILE A 32 -6.37 -12.58 4.67
C ILE A 32 -7.59 -13.15 3.94
N VAL A 33 -8.63 -12.34 3.72
CA VAL A 33 -9.84 -12.77 2.98
C VAL A 33 -9.50 -13.18 1.55
N ARG A 34 -8.64 -12.44 0.85
CA ARG A 34 -8.22 -12.79 -0.53
C ARG A 34 -7.47 -14.12 -0.57
N VAL A 35 -6.52 -14.33 0.35
CA VAL A 35 -5.79 -15.60 0.48
C VAL A 35 -6.75 -16.75 0.81
N ALA A 36 -7.69 -16.54 1.74
CA ALA A 36 -8.70 -17.53 2.10
C ALA A 36 -9.64 -17.88 0.93
N MET A 37 -9.91 -16.92 0.04
CA MET A 37 -10.67 -17.14 -1.21
C MET A 37 -9.82 -17.79 -2.32
N GLY A 38 -8.58 -18.19 -2.04
CA GLY A 38 -7.68 -18.83 -3.02
C GLY A 38 -7.08 -17.86 -4.03
N GLN A 39 -7.19 -16.54 -3.81
CA GLN A 39 -6.50 -15.57 -4.65
C GLN A 39 -5.02 -15.52 -4.27
N ALA A 40 -4.16 -15.88 -5.22
CA ALA A 40 -2.72 -15.81 -5.06
C ALA A 40 -2.31 -14.37 -4.77
N GLU A 41 -1.43 -14.22 -3.79
CA GLU A 41 -1.00 -12.91 -3.32
C GLU A 41 -0.07 -12.25 -4.33
N ASP A 42 -0.35 -11.00 -4.71
CA ASP A 42 0.60 -10.19 -5.47
C ASP A 42 1.86 -10.03 -4.63
N ARG A 43 2.93 -10.71 -5.05
CA ARG A 43 4.23 -10.68 -4.40
C ARG A 43 4.66 -9.22 -4.28
N PHE A 44 5.03 -8.77 -3.09
CA PHE A 44 5.58 -7.43 -2.91
C PHE A 44 6.86 -7.31 -3.74
N THR A 45 6.78 -6.63 -4.89
CA THR A 45 7.91 -6.47 -5.83
C THR A 45 8.39 -5.01 -5.85
N PRO A 46 9.04 -4.52 -4.78
CA PRO A 46 9.51 -3.14 -4.71
C PRO A 46 10.58 -2.83 -5.76
N LEU A 47 11.36 -3.84 -6.16
CA LEU A 47 12.37 -3.67 -7.20
C LEU A 47 11.75 -3.46 -8.59
N SER A 48 10.65 -4.14 -8.90
CA SER A 48 10.00 -3.97 -10.21
C SER A 48 9.32 -2.61 -10.31
N THR A 49 8.73 -2.11 -9.22
CA THR A 49 8.15 -0.76 -9.18
C THR A 49 9.22 0.32 -9.29
N LEU A 50 10.37 0.15 -8.63
CA LEU A 50 11.52 1.05 -8.79
C LEU A 50 12.07 1.06 -10.22
N VAL A 51 12.26 -0.11 -10.83
CA VAL A 51 12.74 -0.21 -12.22
C VAL A 51 11.75 0.43 -13.21
N GLN A 52 10.44 0.25 -13.00
CA GLN A 52 9.42 0.90 -13.82
C GLN A 52 9.41 2.43 -13.63
N ALA A 53 9.58 2.90 -12.39
CA ALA A 53 9.66 4.32 -12.09
C ALA A 53 10.89 4.96 -12.76
N GLU A 54 12.06 4.35 -12.64
CA GLU A 54 13.30 4.84 -13.24
C GLU A 54 13.20 4.87 -14.77
N ARG A 55 12.62 3.83 -15.38
CA ARG A 55 12.38 3.79 -16.82
C ARG A 55 11.48 4.93 -17.28
N ARG A 56 10.42 5.24 -16.52
CA ARG A 56 9.52 6.37 -16.83
C ARG A 56 10.23 7.72 -16.69
N ILE A 57 11.08 7.90 -15.68
CA ILE A 57 11.87 9.12 -15.48
C ILE A 57 12.86 9.29 -16.63
N ALA A 58 13.56 8.23 -17.02
CA ALA A 58 14.48 8.24 -18.15
C ALA A 58 13.77 8.62 -19.46
N VAL A 59 12.60 8.03 -19.75
CA VAL A 59 11.79 8.38 -20.93
C VAL A 59 11.33 9.84 -20.87
N ARG A 60 10.86 10.32 -19.72
CA ARG A 60 10.47 11.73 -19.54
C ARG A 60 11.64 12.66 -19.77
N ARG A 61 12.81 12.36 -19.19
CA ARG A 61 14.04 13.13 -19.36
C ARG A 61 14.46 13.17 -20.83
N TRP A 62 14.47 12.02 -21.50
CA TRP A 62 14.78 11.95 -22.92
C TRP A 62 13.77 12.72 -23.79
N SER A 63 12.47 12.61 -23.50
CA SER A 63 11.42 13.36 -24.21
C SER A 63 11.50 14.87 -23.98
N ALA A 64 11.99 15.30 -22.81
CA ALA A 64 12.19 16.71 -22.48
C ALA A 64 13.48 17.26 -23.12
N SER A 65 14.50 16.41 -23.30
CA SER A 65 15.75 16.77 -23.99
C SER A 65 15.64 16.70 -25.52
N ALA A 66 14.68 15.96 -26.06
CA ALA A 66 14.38 15.98 -27.49
C ALA A 66 13.85 17.39 -27.86
N PRO A 67 14.46 18.09 -28.83
CA PRO A 67 13.94 19.38 -29.27
C PRO A 67 12.52 19.18 -29.79
N VAL A 68 11.52 19.72 -29.07
CA VAL A 68 10.14 19.71 -29.54
C VAL A 68 10.11 20.50 -30.86
N PRO A 69 9.71 19.89 -32.00
CA PRO A 69 9.61 20.58 -33.27
C PRO A 69 8.80 21.87 -33.14
N VAL A 70 9.29 22.95 -33.73
CA VAL A 70 8.73 24.31 -33.59
C VAL A 70 7.25 24.36 -33.99
N GLU A 71 6.85 23.58 -35.02
CA GLU A 71 5.46 23.40 -35.45
C GLU A 71 4.53 22.94 -34.33
N ILE A 72 4.96 21.97 -33.51
CA ILE A 72 4.14 21.45 -32.40
C ILE A 72 4.00 22.51 -31.31
N ARG A 73 5.04 23.33 -31.09
CA ARG A 73 5.01 24.45 -30.14
C ARG A 73 4.06 25.56 -30.61
N ARG A 74 4.06 25.86 -31.91
CA ARG A 74 3.16 26.87 -32.52
C ARG A 74 1.70 26.43 -32.47
N MET A 75 1.41 25.16 -32.76
CA MET A 75 0.04 24.62 -32.68
C MET A 75 -0.56 24.69 -31.27
N ARG A 76 0.24 24.45 -30.21
CA ARG A 76 -0.23 24.58 -28.82
C ARG A 76 -0.42 26.02 -28.34
N ALA A 77 0.26 26.99 -28.96
CA ALA A 77 0.12 28.40 -28.59
C ALA A 77 -1.08 29.09 -29.28
N ALA A 78 -1.66 28.44 -30.30
CA ALA A 78 -2.80 28.93 -31.06
C ALA A 78 -4.14 28.29 -30.64
N ALA A 79 -4.12 27.39 -29.65
CA ALA A 79 -5.29 26.75 -29.05
C ALA A 79 -5.52 27.31 -27.64
#